data_AF-A0A3M7ZYT4-F1
#
_entry.id   AF-A0A3M7ZYT4-F1
#
_cell.length_a   1.000
_cell.length_b   1.000
_cell.length_c   1.000
_cell.angle_alpha   90.00
_cell.angle_beta   90.00
_cell.angle_gamma   90.00
#
_symmetry.space_group_name_H-M   'P 1'
#
loop_
_entity.id
_entity.type
_entity.pdbx_description
1 polymer ?
#
loop_
_entity_poly.entity_id
_entity_poly.type
_entity_poly.pdbx_seq_one_letter_code
_entity_poly.pdbx_strand_id
1 'polypeptide(L)'
;MTTPPPESPPAAEAAAPASWIRLAVVGLVGGLLSGLFGVGGGIVMVPLLIMLARMDQKRASATSLVAIVPTAIAGSITYFANGEVDVLAAAIVATGGIVGAWIGARLLRRISMEWLRWGFIALLVLVAIRLIVVAPERGAGSVDWNVGTALGLVALGLVMGVASGLFGIGGGLIMVPSFIAIFGMGDLIAKGTSLAAMIPTAVSGTITNVRGGMVDVRAGLIVGIAATVASFGGVWLAFFLPADVAAWLFAGLLVLAAVQLAVRAVRARRAGSA
;
A
#
# COMPACT_ATOMS: atom_id res chain seq x y z
N MET A 1 -0.33 56.71 24.60
CA MET A 1 0.11 55.31 24.77
C MET A 1 -0.55 54.49 23.69
N THR A 2 0.13 54.27 22.56
CA THR A 2 -0.33 53.38 21.50
C THR A 2 0.11 51.96 21.84
N THR A 3 -0.84 51.06 22.03
CA THR A 3 -0.57 49.63 22.22
C THR A 3 0.23 49.11 21.02
N PRO A 4 1.31 48.34 21.23
CA PRO A 4 2.03 47.72 20.13
C PRO A 4 1.08 46.78 19.35
N PRO A 5 1.27 46.61 18.03
CA PRO A 5 0.49 45.69 17.25
C PRO A 5 0.67 44.25 17.79
N PRO A 6 -0.36 43.39 17.67
CA PRO A 6 -0.27 42.00 18.11
C PRO A 6 0.87 41.30 17.37
N GLU A 7 1.78 40.66 18.12
CA GLU A 7 2.82 39.81 17.56
C GLU A 7 2.16 38.78 16.64
N SER A 8 2.58 38.77 15.39
CA SER A 8 2.23 37.69 14.46
C SER A 8 2.56 36.35 15.11
N PRO A 9 1.65 35.37 15.10
CA PRO A 9 1.92 34.07 15.70
C PRO A 9 3.23 33.52 15.13
N PRO A 10 4.09 32.91 15.96
CA PRO A 10 5.37 32.38 15.53
C PRO A 10 5.14 31.49 14.31
N ALA A 11 5.80 31.82 13.21
CA ALA A 11 5.73 31.08 11.96
C ALA A 11 5.82 29.59 12.29
N ALA A 12 4.75 28.85 11.97
CA ALA A 12 4.63 27.42 12.24
C ALA A 12 5.97 26.77 11.90
N GLU A 13 6.66 26.32 12.94
CA GLU A 13 8.01 25.79 12.92
C GLU A 13 8.14 24.85 11.72
N ALA A 14 8.81 25.32 10.66
CA ALA A 14 8.98 24.55 9.45
C ALA A 14 9.74 23.29 9.84
N ALA A 15 9.02 22.19 9.99
CA ALA A 15 9.56 20.94 10.52
C ALA A 15 10.86 20.63 9.76
N ALA A 16 11.97 20.56 10.49
CA ALA A 16 13.28 20.31 9.91
C ALA A 16 13.21 19.08 8.98
N PRO A 17 13.84 19.12 7.79
CA PRO A 17 13.75 18.04 6.83
C PRO A 17 14.14 16.72 7.50
N ALA A 18 13.30 15.69 7.33
CA ALA A 18 13.50 14.41 7.97
C ALA A 18 14.91 13.89 7.68
N SER A 19 15.65 13.52 8.73
CA SER A 19 17.00 12.97 8.57
C SER A 19 16.95 11.75 7.65
N TRP A 20 17.86 11.68 6.67
CA TRP A 20 17.95 10.58 5.70
C TRP A 20 17.94 9.18 6.34
N ILE A 21 18.49 9.05 7.56
CA ILE A 21 18.48 7.81 8.36
C ILE A 21 17.05 7.35 8.66
N ARG A 22 16.16 8.25 9.09
CA ARG A 22 14.76 7.90 9.39
C ARG A 22 14.03 7.42 8.14
N LEU A 23 14.26 8.08 7.01
CA LEU A 23 13.70 7.70 5.72
C LEU A 23 14.24 6.33 5.26
N ALA A 24 15.53 6.08 5.45
CA ALA A 24 16.13 4.77 5.17
C ALA A 24 15.51 3.67 6.03
N VAL A 25 15.30 3.90 7.34
CA VAL A 25 14.62 2.94 8.23
C VAL A 25 13.19 2.65 7.75
N VAL A 26 12.43 3.69 7.36
CA VAL A 26 11.10 3.51 6.77
C VAL A 26 11.17 2.62 5.53
N GLY A 27 12.14 2.89 4.65
CA GLY A 27 12.37 2.13 3.44
C GLY A 27 12.70 0.67 3.75
N LEU A 28 13.67 0.42 4.62
CA LEU A 28 14.10 -0.93 4.98
C LEU A 28 12.94 -1.77 5.54
N VAL A 29 12.20 -1.24 6.51
CA VAL A 29 11.04 -1.94 7.10
C VAL A 29 9.95 -2.15 6.07
N GLY A 30 9.59 -1.08 5.33
CA GLY A 30 8.55 -1.15 4.31
C GLY A 30 8.90 -2.10 3.16
N GLY A 31 10.16 -2.13 2.74
CA GLY A 31 10.69 -2.98 1.67
C GLY A 31 10.70 -4.44 2.06
N LEU A 32 11.18 -4.77 3.26
CA LEU A 32 11.17 -6.14 3.77
C LEU A 32 9.75 -6.69 3.84
N LEU A 33 8.79 -5.92 4.38
CA LEU A 33 7.39 -6.33 4.44
C LEU A 33 6.73 -6.35 3.05
N SER A 34 7.13 -5.45 2.14
CA SER A 34 6.67 -5.44 0.75
C SER A 34 7.07 -6.72 0.02
N GLY A 35 8.33 -7.13 0.11
CA GLY A 35 8.82 -8.37 -0.49
C GLY A 35 8.21 -9.61 0.15
N LEU A 36 8.07 -9.61 1.48
CA LEU A 36 7.54 -10.74 2.25
C LEU A 36 6.05 -11.02 1.96
N PHE A 37 5.24 -9.97 1.92
CA PHE A 37 3.79 -10.10 1.79
C PHE A 37 3.22 -9.69 0.43
N GLY A 38 4.04 -9.21 -0.49
CA GLY A 38 3.58 -8.75 -1.80
C GLY A 38 2.66 -7.53 -1.76
N VAL A 39 2.71 -6.74 -0.67
CA VAL A 39 1.76 -5.64 -0.40
C VAL A 39 2.25 -4.24 -0.80
N GLY A 40 3.45 -4.11 -1.38
CA GLY A 40 4.02 -2.81 -1.77
C GLY A 40 4.61 -2.00 -0.61
N GLY A 41 4.34 -2.36 0.64
CA GLY A 41 4.93 -1.73 1.84
C GLY A 41 4.27 -0.42 2.28
N GLY A 42 3.38 0.17 1.48
CA GLY A 42 2.74 1.47 1.76
C GLY A 42 1.96 1.50 3.08
N ILE A 43 1.34 0.38 3.46
CA ILE A 43 0.63 0.24 4.75
C ILE A 43 1.50 0.54 5.97
N VAL A 44 2.81 0.25 5.88
CA VAL A 44 3.78 0.52 6.94
C VAL A 44 4.58 1.79 6.65
N MET A 45 4.92 2.05 5.38
CA MET A 45 5.66 3.26 5.02
C MET A 45 4.88 4.53 5.36
N VAL A 46 3.57 4.60 5.07
CA VAL A 46 2.75 5.78 5.37
C VAL A 46 2.73 6.14 6.86
N PRO A 47 2.37 5.22 7.79
CA PRO A 47 2.40 5.55 9.21
C PRO A 47 3.81 5.86 9.72
N LEU A 48 4.85 5.20 9.21
CA LEU A 48 6.23 5.50 9.59
C LEU A 48 6.70 6.87 9.07
N LEU A 49 6.31 7.29 7.88
CA LEU A 49 6.59 8.63 7.36
C LEU A 49 5.90 9.71 8.20
N ILE A 50 4.67 9.47 8.65
CA ILE A 50 3.97 10.40 9.53
C ILE A 50 4.68 10.48 10.89
N MET A 51 5.06 9.34 11.46
CA MET A 51 5.65 9.28 12.80
C MET A 51 7.11 9.75 12.85
N LEU A 52 7.95 9.28 11.91
CA LEU A 52 9.40 9.51 11.92
C LEU A 52 9.81 10.72 11.09
N ALA A 53 9.15 10.93 9.94
CA ALA A 53 9.42 12.06 9.05
C ALA A 53 8.46 13.26 9.27
N ARG A 54 7.52 13.15 10.22
CA ARG A 54 6.55 14.20 10.58
C ARG A 54 5.77 14.76 9.39
N MET A 55 5.55 13.93 8.36
CA MET A 55 4.76 14.28 7.20
C MET A 55 3.27 14.30 7.54
N ASP A 56 2.50 15.19 6.90
CA ASP A 56 1.05 15.07 6.92
C ASP A 56 0.59 13.81 6.16
N GLN A 57 -0.65 13.38 6.44
CA GLN A 57 -1.20 12.15 5.88
C GLN A 57 -1.21 12.13 4.35
N LYS A 58 -1.50 13.26 3.68
CA LYS A 58 -1.58 13.31 2.22
C LYS A 58 -0.17 13.25 1.62
N ARG A 59 0.79 14.01 2.17
CA ARG A 59 2.19 13.96 1.72
C ARG A 59 2.83 12.61 1.95
N ALA A 60 2.61 11.98 3.11
CA ALA A 60 3.14 10.64 3.40
C ALA A 60 2.61 9.58 2.42
N SER A 61 1.29 9.60 2.17
CA SER A 61 0.60 8.75 1.18
C SER A 61 1.13 8.96 -0.25
N ALA A 62 1.31 10.20 -0.65
CA ALA A 62 1.83 10.53 -1.98
C ALA A 62 3.31 10.12 -2.13
N THR A 63 4.11 10.32 -1.07
CA THR A 63 5.54 9.99 -1.02
C THR A 63 5.78 8.48 -1.00
N SER A 64 4.94 7.69 -0.34
CA SER A 64 5.05 6.24 -0.35
C SER A 64 4.84 5.63 -1.75
N LEU A 65 3.99 6.22 -2.60
CA LEU A 65 3.81 5.74 -3.97
C LEU A 65 5.11 5.79 -4.79
N VAL A 66 5.93 6.84 -4.59
CA VAL A 66 7.26 6.94 -5.21
C VAL A 66 8.16 5.79 -4.76
N ALA A 67 8.10 5.42 -3.48
CA ALA A 67 8.90 4.33 -2.92
C ALA A 67 8.37 2.94 -3.33
N ILE A 68 7.05 2.79 -3.50
CA ILE A 68 6.40 1.54 -3.90
C ILE A 68 6.86 1.11 -5.30
N VAL A 69 6.97 2.04 -6.26
CA VAL A 69 7.34 1.71 -7.66
C VAL A 69 8.64 0.90 -7.77
N PRO A 70 9.82 1.38 -7.32
CA PRO A 70 11.06 0.63 -7.46
C PRO A 70 11.09 -0.63 -6.59
N THR A 71 10.41 -0.62 -5.44
CA THR A 71 10.31 -1.78 -4.55
C THR A 71 9.48 -2.90 -5.19
N ALA A 72 8.35 -2.55 -5.81
CA ALA A 72 7.45 -3.47 -6.48
C ALA A 72 8.10 -4.08 -7.73
N ILE A 73 8.83 -3.28 -8.52
CA ILE A 73 9.63 -3.77 -9.65
C ILE A 73 10.65 -4.80 -9.17
N ALA A 74 11.45 -4.47 -8.15
CA ALA A 74 12.47 -5.37 -7.63
C ALA A 74 11.88 -6.68 -7.12
N GLY A 75 10.85 -6.60 -6.27
CA GLY A 75 10.18 -7.79 -5.74
C GLY A 75 9.50 -8.62 -6.83
N SER A 76 8.80 -7.98 -7.79
CA SER A 76 8.15 -8.69 -8.89
C SER A 76 9.14 -9.40 -9.79
N ILE A 77 10.33 -8.81 -10.05
CA ILE A 77 11.38 -9.47 -10.82
C ILE A 77 11.86 -10.73 -10.11
N THR A 78 12.07 -10.67 -8.79
CA THR A 78 12.49 -11.84 -8.01
C THR A 78 11.43 -12.95 -8.01
N TYR A 79 10.15 -12.61 -7.78
CA TYR A 79 9.08 -13.61 -7.89
C TYR A 79 8.94 -14.17 -9.31
N PHE A 80 9.02 -13.31 -10.33
CA PHE A 80 8.92 -13.72 -11.74
C PHE A 80 10.06 -14.68 -12.13
N ALA A 81 11.28 -14.39 -11.68
CA ALA A 81 12.44 -15.26 -11.91
C ALA A 81 12.29 -16.66 -11.27
N ASN A 82 11.42 -16.79 -10.26
CA ASN A 82 11.09 -18.07 -9.62
C ASN A 82 9.79 -18.71 -10.16
N GLY A 83 9.18 -18.13 -11.20
CA GLY A 83 7.91 -18.64 -11.76
C GLY A 83 6.65 -18.30 -10.94
N GLU A 84 6.78 -17.41 -9.96
CA GLU A 84 5.73 -17.09 -8.97
C GLU A 84 4.95 -15.81 -9.35
N VAL A 85 4.67 -15.62 -10.64
CA VAL A 85 3.91 -14.46 -11.14
C VAL A 85 2.98 -14.89 -12.27
N ASP A 86 1.68 -14.70 -12.08
CA ASP A 86 0.70 -14.78 -13.16
C ASP A 86 0.64 -13.44 -13.89
N VAL A 87 1.36 -13.36 -15.01
CA VAL A 87 1.49 -12.12 -15.80
C VAL A 87 0.14 -11.67 -16.37
N LEU A 88 -0.73 -12.60 -16.75
CA LEU A 88 -2.03 -12.26 -17.33
C LEU A 88 -2.96 -11.68 -16.27
N ALA A 89 -3.01 -12.30 -15.09
CA ALA A 89 -3.77 -11.76 -13.96
C ALA A 89 -3.22 -10.39 -13.55
N ALA A 90 -1.90 -10.24 -13.48
CA ALA A 90 -1.27 -8.96 -13.16
C ALA A 90 -1.63 -7.86 -14.18
N ALA A 91 -1.60 -8.17 -15.47
CA ALA A 91 -1.95 -7.23 -16.54
C ALA A 91 -3.43 -6.82 -16.47
N ILE A 92 -4.35 -7.77 -16.31
CA ILE A 92 -5.79 -7.50 -16.20
C ILE A 92 -6.06 -6.58 -15.00
N VAL A 93 -5.52 -6.91 -13.83
CA VAL A 93 -5.72 -6.10 -12.63
C VAL A 93 -5.08 -4.72 -12.79
N ALA A 94 -3.91 -4.62 -13.43
CA ALA A 94 -3.27 -3.35 -13.70
C ALA A 94 -4.14 -2.43 -14.58
N THR A 95 -4.83 -2.96 -15.60
CA THR A 95 -5.72 -2.14 -16.44
C THR A 95 -6.87 -1.53 -15.63
N GLY A 96 -7.55 -2.33 -14.81
CA GLY A 96 -8.59 -1.85 -13.89
C GLY A 96 -8.02 -0.87 -12.88
N GLY A 97 -6.82 -1.14 -12.37
CA GLY A 97 -6.14 -0.30 -11.38
C GLY A 97 -5.66 1.05 -11.90
N ILE A 98 -5.24 1.15 -13.16
CA ILE A 98 -4.89 2.44 -13.76
C ILE A 98 -6.13 3.34 -13.84
N VAL A 99 -7.25 2.79 -14.34
CA VAL A 99 -8.53 3.50 -14.42
C VAL A 99 -9.02 3.86 -13.01
N GLY A 100 -8.95 2.92 -12.08
CA GLY A 100 -9.34 3.13 -10.70
C GLY A 100 -8.49 4.19 -10.00
N ALA A 101 -7.17 4.21 -10.22
CA ALA A 101 -6.27 5.20 -9.62
C ALA A 101 -6.59 6.61 -10.11
N TRP A 102 -6.90 6.76 -11.39
CA TRP A 102 -7.35 8.03 -11.95
C TRP A 102 -8.68 8.48 -11.36
N ILE A 103 -9.66 7.57 -11.25
CA ILE A 103 -10.95 7.85 -10.60
C ILE A 103 -10.74 8.22 -9.14
N GLY A 104 -9.99 7.43 -8.37
CA GLY A 104 -9.72 7.64 -6.95
C GLY A 104 -9.08 9.00 -6.68
N ALA A 105 -8.07 9.37 -7.46
CA ALA A 105 -7.43 10.68 -7.33
C ALA A 105 -8.39 11.85 -7.56
N ARG A 106 -9.39 11.69 -8.44
CA ARG A 106 -10.41 12.71 -8.72
C ARG A 106 -11.57 12.69 -7.73
N LEU A 107 -11.93 11.50 -7.25
CA LEU A 107 -13.04 11.23 -6.32
C LEU A 107 -12.76 11.73 -4.90
N LEU A 108 -11.48 11.94 -4.55
CA LEU A 108 -11.02 12.56 -3.31
C LEU A 108 -11.67 13.95 -3.06
N ARG A 109 -12.20 14.61 -4.10
CA ARG A 109 -12.89 15.91 -4.01
C ARG A 109 -14.39 15.83 -3.70
N ARG A 110 -15.01 14.65 -3.80
CA ARG A 110 -16.48 14.48 -3.79
C ARG A 110 -16.99 13.50 -2.72
N ILE A 111 -16.15 12.58 -2.23
CA ILE A 111 -16.54 11.59 -1.23
C ILE A 111 -15.98 11.96 0.15
N SER A 112 -16.79 11.80 1.19
CA SER A 112 -16.35 11.90 2.58
C SER A 112 -15.31 10.82 2.89
N MET A 113 -14.13 11.22 3.35
CA MET A 113 -13.02 10.32 3.74
C MET A 113 -13.38 9.29 4.81
N GLU A 114 -14.53 9.44 5.45
CA GLU A 114 -15.03 8.58 6.51
C GLU A 114 -15.59 7.25 6.01
N TRP A 115 -16.53 7.27 5.07
CA TRP A 115 -17.14 6.06 4.51
C TRP A 115 -16.12 5.15 3.85
N LEU A 116 -15.21 5.74 3.08
CA LEU A 116 -14.14 5.01 2.42
C LEU A 116 -13.19 4.34 3.43
N ARG A 117 -12.87 5.04 4.52
CA ARG A 117 -11.98 4.52 5.57
C ARG A 117 -12.61 3.34 6.29
N TRP A 118 -13.89 3.42 6.66
CA TRP A 118 -14.61 2.33 7.31
C TRP A 118 -14.82 1.13 6.38
N GLY A 119 -15.15 1.37 5.10
CA GLY A 119 -15.22 0.30 4.09
C GLY A 119 -13.87 -0.42 3.93
N PHE A 120 -12.77 0.33 3.93
CA PHE A 120 -11.43 -0.25 3.89
C PHE A 120 -11.12 -1.08 5.15
N ILE A 121 -11.39 -0.54 6.36
CA ILE A 121 -11.23 -1.28 7.62
C ILE A 121 -12.02 -2.58 7.60
N ALA A 122 -13.29 -2.54 7.19
CA ALA A 122 -14.16 -3.72 7.11
C ALA A 122 -13.57 -4.78 6.15
N LEU A 123 -13.05 -4.35 5.00
CA LEU A 123 -12.37 -5.24 4.07
C LEU A 123 -11.11 -5.86 4.68
N LEU A 124 -10.27 -5.08 5.37
CA LEU A 124 -9.06 -5.61 6.03
C LEU A 124 -9.39 -6.66 7.09
N VAL A 125 -10.43 -6.41 7.89
CA VAL A 125 -10.90 -7.35 8.91
C VAL A 125 -11.44 -8.62 8.27
N LEU A 126 -12.29 -8.49 7.25
CA LEU A 126 -12.85 -9.63 6.51
C LEU A 126 -11.73 -10.52 5.95
N VAL A 127 -10.75 -9.88 5.32
CA VAL A 127 -9.57 -10.54 4.76
C VAL A 127 -8.73 -11.22 5.84
N ALA A 128 -8.47 -10.54 6.97
CA ALA A 128 -7.70 -11.11 8.07
C ALA A 128 -8.38 -12.36 8.66
N ILE A 129 -9.70 -12.29 8.88
CA ILE A 129 -10.50 -13.43 9.32
C ILE A 129 -10.38 -14.58 8.32
N ARG A 130 -10.49 -14.29 7.03
CA ARG A 130 -10.43 -15.32 5.99
C ARG A 130 -9.09 -16.03 5.94
N LEU A 131 -7.98 -15.31 6.08
CA LEU A 131 -6.64 -15.92 6.15
C LEU A 131 -6.41 -16.76 7.40
N ILE A 132 -7.11 -16.46 8.50
CA ILE A 132 -7.06 -17.24 9.74
C ILE A 132 -7.87 -18.54 9.59
N VAL A 133 -9.00 -18.48 8.89
CA VAL A 133 -9.92 -19.62 8.73
C VAL A 133 -9.48 -20.56 7.60
N VAL A 134 -8.89 -20.02 6.53
CA VAL A 134 -8.47 -20.78 5.34
C VAL A 134 -6.96 -20.64 5.18
N ALA A 135 -6.24 -21.71 5.53
CA ALA A 135 -4.79 -21.78 5.32
C ALA A 135 -4.49 -21.70 3.82
N PRO A 136 -3.65 -20.77 3.36
CA PRO A 136 -3.24 -20.70 1.96
C PRO A 136 -2.49 -21.96 1.56
N GLU A 137 -2.93 -22.59 0.47
CA GLU A 137 -2.20 -23.72 -0.11
C GLU A 137 -0.90 -23.24 -0.76
N ARG A 138 0.15 -24.05 -0.60
CA ARG A 138 1.44 -23.84 -1.25
C ARG A 138 1.49 -24.67 -2.53
N GLY A 139 1.41 -24.01 -3.67
CA GLY A 139 1.50 -24.68 -4.96
C GLY A 139 0.99 -23.83 -6.11
N ALA A 140 1.16 -24.36 -7.33
CA ALA A 140 0.81 -23.74 -8.60
C ALA A 140 -0.71 -23.67 -8.85
N GLY A 141 -1.47 -23.14 -7.89
CA GLY A 141 -2.84 -22.69 -8.13
C GLY A 141 -2.79 -21.56 -9.16
N SER A 142 -2.90 -21.92 -10.44
CA SER A 142 -3.09 -20.98 -11.54
C SER A 142 -4.56 -20.55 -11.55
N VAL A 143 -4.83 -19.30 -11.91
CA VAL A 143 -6.21 -18.81 -12.02
C VAL A 143 -6.95 -19.65 -13.07
N ASP A 144 -8.11 -20.19 -12.69
CA ASP A 144 -9.02 -20.80 -13.65
C ASP A 144 -9.60 -19.70 -14.54
N TRP A 145 -9.20 -19.72 -15.81
CA TRP A 145 -9.57 -18.69 -16.76
C TRP A 145 -11.00 -18.90 -17.24
N ASN A 146 -11.89 -17.99 -16.82
CA ASN A 146 -13.22 -17.85 -17.35
C ASN A 146 -13.55 -16.35 -17.45
N VAL A 147 -14.61 -16.01 -18.19
CA VAL A 147 -15.03 -14.61 -18.36
C VAL A 147 -15.36 -13.97 -17.00
N GLY A 148 -15.92 -14.74 -16.06
CA GLY A 148 -16.22 -14.28 -14.72
C GLY A 148 -14.97 -13.92 -13.90
N THR A 149 -13.90 -14.70 -13.97
CA THR A 149 -12.65 -14.44 -13.26
C THR A 149 -11.95 -13.23 -13.86
N ALA A 150 -11.91 -13.10 -15.19
CA ALA A 150 -11.38 -11.91 -15.85
C ALA A 150 -12.14 -10.63 -15.41
N LEU A 151 -13.48 -10.65 -15.40
CA LEU A 151 -14.30 -9.54 -14.91
C LEU A 151 -14.05 -9.25 -13.42
N GLY A 152 -13.93 -10.29 -12.60
CA GLY A 152 -13.59 -10.17 -11.19
C GLY A 152 -12.24 -9.52 -10.96
N LEU A 153 -11.22 -9.86 -11.76
CA LEU A 153 -9.89 -9.26 -11.71
C LEU A 153 -9.89 -7.79 -12.14
N VAL A 154 -10.66 -7.43 -13.17
CA VAL A 154 -10.84 -6.02 -13.55
C VAL A 154 -11.51 -5.23 -12.42
N ALA A 155 -12.57 -5.78 -11.82
CA ALA A 155 -13.27 -5.15 -10.70
C ALA A 155 -12.37 -4.99 -9.47
N LEU A 156 -11.59 -6.02 -9.13
CA LEU A 156 -10.56 -5.95 -8.10
C LEU A 156 -9.57 -4.83 -8.41
N GLY A 157 -9.05 -4.80 -9.65
CA GLY A 157 -8.18 -3.73 -10.13
C GLY A 157 -8.78 -2.36 -9.94
N LEU A 158 -10.02 -2.15 -10.34
CA LEU A 158 -10.71 -0.87 -10.19
C LEU A 158 -10.78 -0.43 -8.73
N VAL A 159 -11.25 -1.30 -7.83
CA VAL A 159 -11.33 -1.05 -6.39
C VAL A 159 -9.94 -0.71 -5.82
N MET A 160 -8.92 -1.43 -6.28
CA MET A 160 -7.54 -1.23 -5.85
C MET A 160 -6.90 0.03 -6.36
N GLY A 161 -7.14 0.38 -7.61
CA GLY A 161 -6.76 1.66 -8.17
C GLY A 161 -7.37 2.78 -7.35
N VAL A 162 -8.68 2.71 -7.08
CA VAL A 162 -9.39 3.72 -6.29
C VAL A 162 -8.77 3.86 -4.90
N ALA A 163 -8.55 2.75 -4.19
CA ALA A 163 -7.90 2.74 -2.89
C ALA A 163 -6.46 3.28 -2.94
N SER A 164 -5.68 2.91 -3.96
CA SER A 164 -4.31 3.37 -4.17
C SER A 164 -4.24 4.88 -4.42
N GLY A 165 -5.14 5.42 -5.24
CA GLY A 165 -5.25 6.86 -5.49
C GLY A 165 -5.69 7.66 -4.27
N LEU A 166 -6.50 7.08 -3.38
CA LEU A 166 -7.04 7.75 -2.20
C LEU A 166 -6.12 7.67 -0.97
N PHE A 167 -5.45 6.53 -0.77
CA PHE A 167 -4.68 6.23 0.44
C PHE A 167 -3.17 6.06 0.21
N GLY A 168 -2.72 5.98 -1.05
CA GLY A 168 -1.30 5.89 -1.41
C GLY A 168 -0.56 4.65 -0.91
N ILE A 169 -1.31 3.64 -0.46
CA ILE A 169 -0.79 2.43 0.18
C ILE A 169 -0.29 1.36 -0.79
N GLY A 170 -0.53 1.53 -2.10
CA GLY A 170 -0.26 0.46 -3.09
C GLY A 170 -1.23 -0.69 -2.89
N GLY A 171 -1.83 -1.19 -3.98
CA GLY A 171 -3.00 -2.06 -3.88
C GLY A 171 -2.80 -3.45 -3.22
N GLY A 172 -1.59 -3.84 -2.86
CA GLY A 172 -1.33 -5.23 -2.54
C GLY A 172 -1.98 -5.76 -1.27
N LEU A 173 -2.35 -4.87 -0.35
CA LEU A 173 -3.02 -5.26 0.89
C LEU A 173 -4.32 -6.02 0.67
N ILE A 174 -5.02 -5.70 -0.41
CA ILE A 174 -6.27 -6.36 -0.80
C ILE A 174 -5.99 -7.41 -1.88
N MET A 175 -5.08 -7.12 -2.81
CA MET A 175 -4.85 -8.02 -3.94
C MET A 175 -4.37 -9.41 -3.52
N VAL A 176 -3.33 -9.50 -2.69
CA VAL A 176 -2.79 -10.79 -2.24
C VAL A 176 -3.86 -11.68 -1.61
N PRO A 177 -4.63 -11.21 -0.62
CA PRO A 177 -5.67 -12.03 -0.03
C PRO A 177 -6.86 -12.27 -0.96
N SER A 178 -7.20 -11.32 -1.84
CA SER A 178 -8.22 -11.56 -2.86
C SER A 178 -7.78 -12.64 -3.84
N PHE A 179 -6.53 -12.66 -4.29
CA PHE A 179 -5.99 -13.68 -5.17
C PHE A 179 -6.03 -15.06 -4.52
N ILE A 180 -5.55 -15.18 -3.29
CA ILE A 180 -5.57 -16.45 -2.57
C ILE A 180 -7.01 -16.92 -2.38
N ALA A 181 -7.85 -16.02 -1.88
CA ALA A 181 -9.11 -16.46 -1.31
C ALA A 181 -10.25 -16.48 -2.35
N ILE A 182 -10.33 -15.50 -3.26
CA ILE A 182 -11.38 -15.43 -4.29
C ILE A 182 -10.97 -16.20 -5.55
N PHE A 183 -9.69 -16.11 -5.94
CA PHE A 183 -9.20 -16.65 -7.21
C PHE A 183 -8.38 -17.95 -7.05
N GLY A 184 -8.24 -18.47 -5.82
CA GLY A 184 -7.59 -19.75 -5.55
C GLY A 184 -6.09 -19.78 -5.86
N MET A 185 -5.44 -18.61 -5.91
CA MET A 185 -4.03 -18.50 -6.28
C MET A 185 -3.13 -18.98 -5.14
N GLY A 186 -2.03 -19.66 -5.48
CA GLY A 186 -0.99 -20.02 -4.52
C GLY A 186 -0.40 -18.78 -3.81
N ASP A 187 0.07 -18.95 -2.58
CA ASP A 187 0.51 -17.82 -1.74
C ASP A 187 1.64 -16.98 -2.37
N LEU A 188 2.64 -17.64 -2.95
CA LEU A 188 3.79 -17.00 -3.61
C LEU A 188 3.36 -16.34 -4.93
N ILE A 189 2.59 -17.04 -5.77
CA ILE A 189 2.02 -16.48 -7.01
C ILE A 189 1.19 -15.22 -6.71
N ALA A 190 0.38 -15.23 -5.65
CA ALA A 190 -0.43 -14.08 -5.24
C ALA A 190 0.43 -12.88 -4.85
N LYS A 191 1.50 -13.09 -4.09
CA LYS A 191 2.44 -12.04 -3.69
C LYS A 191 3.15 -11.45 -4.91
N GLY A 192 3.68 -12.28 -5.79
CA GLY A 192 4.37 -11.85 -7.01
C GLY A 192 3.46 -11.12 -8.00
N THR A 193 2.29 -11.69 -8.29
CA THR A 193 1.25 -11.11 -9.16
C THR A 193 0.79 -9.76 -8.64
N SER A 194 0.64 -9.62 -7.32
CA SER A 194 0.27 -8.36 -6.66
C SER A 194 1.31 -7.27 -6.85
N LEU A 195 2.60 -7.59 -6.64
CA LEU A 195 3.69 -6.63 -6.87
C LEU A 195 3.74 -6.20 -8.34
N ALA A 196 3.64 -7.14 -9.28
CA ALA A 196 3.63 -6.84 -10.71
C ALA A 196 2.47 -5.91 -11.10
N ALA A 197 1.25 -6.25 -10.67
CA ALA A 197 0.05 -5.45 -10.93
C ALA A 197 0.10 -4.06 -10.31
N MET A 198 0.83 -3.88 -9.20
CA MET A 198 0.97 -2.59 -8.55
C MET A 198 1.80 -1.59 -9.33
N ILE A 199 2.77 -2.03 -10.15
CA ILE A 199 3.71 -1.13 -10.83
C ILE A 199 2.96 -0.07 -11.65
N PRO A 200 2.04 -0.42 -12.57
CA PRO A 200 1.39 0.60 -13.40
C PRO A 200 0.44 1.49 -12.59
N THR A 201 -0.22 0.93 -11.58
CA THR A 201 -1.15 1.68 -10.71
C THR A 201 -0.42 2.68 -9.81
N ALA A 202 0.73 2.28 -9.26
CA ALA A 202 1.58 3.14 -8.43
C ALA A 202 2.26 4.22 -9.25
N VAL A 203 2.67 3.93 -10.50
CA VAL A 203 3.16 4.94 -11.44
C VAL A 203 2.06 5.96 -11.77
N SER A 204 0.86 5.50 -12.13
CA SER A 204 -0.29 6.37 -12.41
C SER A 204 -0.63 7.28 -11.22
N GLY A 205 -0.69 6.70 -10.01
CA GLY A 205 -0.91 7.43 -8.76
C GLY A 205 0.22 8.42 -8.44
N THR A 206 1.48 8.03 -8.65
CA THR A 206 2.64 8.91 -8.44
C THR A 206 2.59 10.11 -9.37
N ILE A 207 2.39 9.91 -10.68
CA ILE A 207 2.29 11.00 -11.66
C ILE A 207 1.20 11.99 -11.25
N THR A 208 0.03 11.48 -10.86
CA THR A 208 -1.10 12.32 -10.46
C THR A 208 -0.78 13.14 -9.20
N ASN A 209 -0.14 12.53 -8.21
CA ASN A 209 0.21 13.20 -6.95
C ASN A 209 1.39 14.19 -7.10
N VAL A 210 2.37 13.89 -7.95
CA VAL A 210 3.48 14.80 -8.29
C VAL A 210 2.94 16.05 -8.96
N ARG A 211 2.03 15.90 -9.94
CA ARG A 211 1.35 17.04 -10.57
C ARG A 211 0.54 17.88 -9.59
N GLY A 212 0.04 17.26 -8.53
CA GLY A 212 -0.67 17.94 -7.44
C GLY A 212 0.23 18.64 -6.41
N GLY A 213 1.56 18.57 -6.54
CA GLY A 213 2.49 19.18 -5.58
C GLY A 213 2.49 18.54 -4.19
N MET A 214 1.92 17.33 -4.06
CA MET A 214 1.76 16.64 -2.75
C MET A 214 2.94 15.71 -2.42
N VAL A 215 3.86 15.47 -3.36
CA VAL A 215 4.92 14.47 -3.23
C VAL A 215 6.22 15.11 -2.79
N ASP A 216 6.87 14.54 -1.77
CA ASP A 216 8.29 14.79 -1.52
C ASP A 216 9.12 13.76 -2.28
N VAL A 217 9.54 14.12 -3.49
CA VAL A 217 10.23 13.19 -4.41
C VAL A 217 11.56 12.72 -3.80
N ARG A 218 12.29 13.60 -3.11
CA ARG A 218 13.58 13.25 -2.51
C ARG A 218 13.40 12.23 -1.40
N ALA A 219 12.43 12.46 -0.50
CA ALA A 219 12.12 11.50 0.55
C ALA A 219 11.65 10.16 -0.03
N GLY A 220 10.77 10.21 -1.05
CA GLY A 220 10.26 9.03 -1.73
C GLY A 220 11.35 8.20 -2.39
N LEU A 221 12.35 8.83 -3.01
CA LEU A 221 13.51 8.14 -3.60
C LEU A 221 14.40 7.49 -2.55
N ILE A 222 14.69 8.18 -1.44
CA ILE A 222 15.50 7.60 -0.34
C ILE A 222 14.81 6.37 0.24
N VAL A 223 13.52 6.49 0.56
CA VAL A 223 12.70 5.37 1.05
C VAL A 223 12.65 4.26 0.01
N GLY A 224 12.46 4.60 -1.27
CA GLY A 224 12.40 3.66 -2.38
C GLY A 224 13.68 2.85 -2.57
N ILE A 225 14.84 3.50 -2.56
CA ILE A 225 16.14 2.81 -2.68
C ILE A 225 16.35 1.85 -1.50
N ALA A 226 16.14 2.32 -0.28
CA ALA A 226 16.27 1.48 0.92
C ALA A 226 15.27 0.31 0.89
N ALA A 227 14.04 0.56 0.43
CA ALA A 227 13.01 -0.46 0.30
C ALA A 227 13.31 -1.49 -0.79
N THR A 228 13.84 -1.07 -1.94
CA THR A 228 14.31 -1.98 -3.00
C THR A 228 15.40 -2.91 -2.47
N VAL A 229 16.37 -2.42 -1.72
CA VAL A 229 17.42 -3.27 -1.16
C VAL A 229 16.82 -4.28 -0.16
N ALA A 230 15.94 -3.82 0.72
CA ALA A 230 15.31 -4.69 1.72
C ALA A 230 14.29 -5.66 1.14
N SER A 231 13.67 -5.36 -0.02
CA SER A 231 12.65 -6.22 -0.59
C SER A 231 13.21 -7.56 -1.04
N PHE A 232 14.44 -7.63 -1.51
CA PHE A 232 15.11 -8.90 -1.81
C PHE A 232 15.15 -9.83 -0.60
N GLY A 233 15.49 -9.29 0.59
CA GLY A 233 15.45 -10.04 1.84
C GLY A 233 14.04 -10.46 2.25
N GLY A 234 13.05 -9.60 2.00
CA GLY A 234 11.64 -9.92 2.21
C GLY A 234 11.14 -11.05 1.32
N VAL A 235 11.44 -11.00 0.02
CA VAL A 235 11.09 -12.05 -0.94
C VAL A 235 11.78 -13.35 -0.57
N TRP A 236 13.09 -13.30 -0.28
CA TRP A 236 13.84 -14.46 0.19
C TRP A 236 13.16 -15.09 1.42
N LEU A 237 12.83 -14.30 2.43
CA LEU A 237 12.12 -14.78 3.62
C LEU A 237 10.75 -15.39 3.29
N ALA A 238 10.03 -14.89 2.28
CA ALA A 238 8.75 -15.45 1.84
C ALA A 238 8.86 -16.88 1.32
N PHE A 239 9.94 -17.22 0.61
CA PHE A 239 10.20 -18.56 0.12
C PHE A 239 10.57 -19.55 1.24
N PHE A 240 11.22 -19.07 2.31
CA PHE A 240 11.67 -19.93 3.42
C PHE A 240 10.65 -20.11 4.55
N LEU A 241 9.82 -19.11 4.83
CA LEU A 241 8.77 -19.22 5.86
C LEU A 241 7.77 -20.29 5.49
N PRO A 242 7.13 -21.04 6.40
CA PRO A 242 5.94 -21.84 6.10
C PRO A 242 4.74 -20.97 5.67
N ALA A 243 3.85 -21.50 4.82
CA ALA A 243 2.68 -20.77 4.32
C ALA A 243 1.77 -20.29 5.46
N ASP A 244 1.53 -21.17 6.44
CA ASP A 244 0.72 -20.85 7.62
C ASP A 244 1.33 -19.67 8.39
N VAL A 245 2.63 -19.73 8.67
CA VAL A 245 3.34 -18.67 9.41
C VAL A 245 3.28 -17.36 8.64
N ALA A 246 3.49 -17.38 7.32
CA ALA A 246 3.34 -16.19 6.48
C ALA A 246 1.92 -15.63 6.53
N ALA A 247 0.89 -16.49 6.52
CA ALA A 247 -0.51 -16.10 6.63
C ALA A 247 -0.83 -15.46 8.00
N TRP A 248 -0.36 -16.06 9.10
CA TRP A 248 -0.53 -15.50 10.45
C TRP A 248 0.16 -14.15 10.62
N LEU A 249 1.39 -14.01 10.13
CA LEU A 249 2.11 -12.73 10.16
C LEU A 249 1.39 -11.68 9.32
N PHE A 250 0.86 -12.07 8.16
CA PHE A 250 0.13 -11.15 7.29
C PHE A 250 -1.23 -10.75 7.88
N ALA A 251 -1.96 -11.68 8.48
CA ALA A 251 -3.19 -11.39 9.22
C ALA A 251 -2.91 -10.44 10.40
N GLY A 252 -1.80 -10.64 11.12
CA GLY A 252 -1.34 -9.71 12.16
C GLY A 252 -1.09 -8.30 11.64
N LEU A 253 -0.43 -8.18 10.48
CA LEU A 253 -0.21 -6.89 9.80
C LEU A 253 -1.54 -6.21 9.41
N LEU A 254 -2.49 -6.97 8.88
CA LEU A 254 -3.82 -6.49 8.51
C LEU A 254 -4.61 -5.99 9.71
N VAL A 255 -4.62 -6.74 10.82
CA VAL A 255 -5.28 -6.33 12.07
C VAL A 255 -4.64 -5.07 12.62
N LEU A 256 -3.30 -5.01 12.66
CA LEU A 256 -2.57 -3.83 13.13
C LEU A 256 -2.92 -2.60 12.30
N ALA A 257 -3.00 -2.74 10.97
CA ALA A 257 -3.37 -1.63 10.10
C ALA A 257 -4.83 -1.22 10.26
N ALA A 258 -5.75 -2.17 10.40
CA ALA A 258 -7.16 -1.90 10.67
C ALA A 258 -7.33 -1.12 11.99
N VAL A 259 -6.65 -1.56 13.05
CA VAL A 259 -6.64 -0.88 14.36
C VAL A 259 -6.05 0.52 14.24
N GLN A 260 -4.89 0.67 13.58
CA GLN A 260 -4.26 1.98 13.38
C GLN A 260 -5.19 2.95 12.64
N LEU A 261 -5.87 2.47 11.59
CA LEU A 261 -6.78 3.29 10.80
C LEU A 261 -8.05 3.65 11.59
N ALA A 262 -8.58 2.72 12.39
CA ALA A 262 -9.72 2.95 13.28
C ALA A 262 -9.40 3.97 14.38
N VAL A 263 -8.27 3.81 15.08
CA VAL A 263 -7.82 4.76 16.12
C VAL A 263 -7.65 6.16 15.53
N ARG A 264 -7.06 6.28 14.34
CA ARG A 264 -6.94 7.57 13.64
C ARG A 264 -8.28 8.16 13.25
N ALA A 265 -9.25 7.33 12.83
CA ALA A 265 -10.61 7.77 12.52
C ALA A 265 -11.31 8.36 13.75
N VAL A 266 -11.26 7.65 14.88
CA VAL A 266 -11.90 8.09 16.13
C VAL A 266 -11.26 9.37 16.66
N ARG A 267 -9.92 9.48 16.62
CA ARG A 267 -9.22 10.70 17.05
C ARG A 267 -9.58 11.91 16.18
N ALA A 268 -9.68 11.74 14.86
CA ALA A 268 -10.04 12.81 13.95
C ALA A 268 -11.48 13.32 14.20
N ARG A 269 -12.44 12.43 14.47
CA ARG A 269 -13.81 12.82 14.86
C ARG A 269 -13.84 13.64 16.15
N ARG A 270 -13.09 13.21 17.18
CA ARG A 270 -13.02 13.91 18.47
C ARG A 270 -12.41 15.30 18.36
N ALA A 271 -11.38 15.47 17.52
CA ALA A 271 -10.74 16.77 17.31
C ALA A 271 -11.58 17.77 16.50
N GLY A 272 -12.58 17.30 15.73
CA GLY A 272 -13.52 18.16 15.01
C GLY A 272 -14.83 18.44 15.77
N SER A 273 -14.99 17.87 16.97
CA SER A 273 -16.15 18.09 17.86
C SER A 273 -15.80 18.93 19.10
N ALA A 274 -14.58 19.49 19.14
CA ALA A 274 -14.07 20.41 20.15
C ALA A 274 -13.74 21.74 19.49
#